data_AF-A0A8J9VT23-F1
#
_entry.id   AF-A0A8J9VT23-F1
#
_cell.length_a   1.000
_cell.length_b   1.000
_cell.length_c   1.000
_cell.angle_alpha   90.00
_cell.angle_beta   90.00
_cell.angle_gamma   90.00
#
_symmetry.space_group_name_H-M   'P 1'
#
loop_
_entity.id
_entity.type
_entity.pdbx_description
1 polymer ?
#
loop_
_entity_poly.entity_id
_entity_poly.type
_entity_poly.pdbx_seq_one_letter_code
_entity_poly.pdbx_strand_id
1 'polypeptide(L)'
;MLKFGIKSAILGSAVYYTVDKGVWKDSATTSELYEELENGVSPYVGEFKKQIPYELPPLPSNDRLTYLCKYYWNSGVKATFRFLVDLPSHATNAATKTYDFISTSLETAEPSVDSSQEKAK
;
A
#
# COMPACT_ATOMS: atom_id res chain seq x y z
N MET A 1 -10.09 -4.73 -7.13
CA MET A 1 -9.62 -3.53 -7.86
C MET A 1 -9.87 -2.23 -7.09
N LEU A 2 -11.11 -1.83 -6.76
CA LEU A 2 -11.40 -0.54 -6.09
C LEU A 2 -10.68 -0.33 -4.73
N LYS A 3 -10.66 -1.35 -3.86
CA LYS A 3 -9.93 -1.30 -2.57
C LYS A 3 -8.42 -1.14 -2.75
N PHE A 4 -7.87 -1.68 -3.84
CA PHE A 4 -6.46 -1.53 -4.17
C PHE A 4 -6.19 -0.10 -4.66
N GLY A 5 -7.04 0.43 -5.54
CA GLY A 5 -6.95 1.82 -6.03
C GLY A 5 -7.04 2.87 -4.93
N ILE A 6 -7.97 2.70 -3.96
CA ILE A 6 -8.08 3.62 -2.81
C ILE A 6 -6.80 3.56 -1.96
N LYS A 7 -6.30 2.36 -1.65
CA LYS A 7 -5.08 2.20 -0.85
C LYS A 7 -3.85 2.73 -1.57
N SER A 8 -3.72 2.50 -2.87
CA SER A 8 -2.61 3.01 -3.68
C SER A 8 -2.67 4.53 -3.82
N ALA A 9 -3.86 5.12 -3.93
CA ALA A 9 -4.04 6.58 -3.98
C ALA A 9 -3.62 7.23 -2.65
N ILE A 10 -4.04 6.67 -1.52
CA ILE A 10 -3.62 7.14 -0.19
C ILE A 10 -2.10 7.03 -0.06
N LEU A 11 -1.53 5.86 -0.37
CA LEU A 11 -0.08 5.65 -0.32
C LEU A 11 0.68 6.62 -1.23
N GLY A 12 0.20 6.81 -2.47
CA GLY A 12 0.79 7.72 -3.45
C GLY A 12 0.76 9.17 -2.99
N SER A 13 -0.37 9.62 -2.43
CA SER A 13 -0.51 10.97 -1.87
C SER A 13 0.43 11.22 -0.68
N ALA A 14 0.57 10.23 0.21
CA ALA A 14 1.49 10.31 1.33
C ALA A 14 2.94 10.40 0.86
N VAL A 15 3.34 9.55 -0.10
CA VAL A 15 4.68 9.58 -0.70
C VAL A 15 4.93 10.93 -1.38
N TYR A 16 4.02 11.39 -2.23
CA TYR A 16 4.13 12.69 -2.91
C TYR A 16 4.33 13.84 -1.93
N TYR A 17 3.52 13.89 -0.87
CA TYR A 17 3.64 14.91 0.17
C TYR A 17 5.00 14.84 0.89
N THR A 18 5.49 13.65 1.22
CA THR A 18 6.82 13.51 1.87
C THR A 18 7.98 13.89 0.96
N VAL A 19 7.85 13.70 -0.36
CA VAL A 19 8.84 14.13 -1.34
C VAL A 19 8.82 15.65 -1.49
N ASP A 20 7.63 16.24 -1.62
CA ASP A 20 7.44 17.69 -1.77
C ASP A 20 7.94 18.46 -0.54
N LYS A 21 7.63 17.94 0.66
CA LYS A 21 8.16 18.48 1.92
C LYS A 21 9.67 18.34 2.03
N GLY A 22 10.32 17.50 1.24
CA GLY A 22 11.78 17.38 1.22
C GLY A 22 12.34 16.37 2.21
N VAL A 23 11.50 15.52 2.82
CA VAL A 23 11.92 14.43 3.73
C VAL A 23 12.99 13.53 3.08
N TRP A 24 12.92 13.39 1.75
CA TRP A 24 13.80 12.56 0.95
C TRP A 24 14.81 13.35 0.10
N LYS A 25 14.89 14.69 0.26
CA LYS A 25 15.63 15.56 -0.67
C LYS A 25 17.07 15.80 -0.23
N ASP A 26 17.29 16.72 0.71
CA ASP A 26 18.63 17.09 1.18
C ASP A 26 18.65 17.21 2.70
N SER A 27 19.79 16.92 3.31
CA SER A 27 19.93 16.85 4.77
C SER A 27 19.61 18.18 5.45
N ALA A 28 19.89 19.31 4.79
CA ALA A 28 19.57 20.65 5.27
C ALA A 28 18.06 20.93 5.26
N THR A 29 17.34 20.54 4.20
CA THR A 29 15.88 20.70 4.12
C THR A 29 15.17 19.82 5.14
N THR A 30 15.66 18.60 5.38
CA THR A 30 15.09 17.71 6.40
C THR A 30 15.33 18.21 7.82
N SER A 31 16.47 18.85 8.12
CA SER A 31 16.71 19.43 9.45
C SER A 31 15.84 20.65 9.72
N GLU A 32 15.64 21.54 8.74
CA GLU A 32 14.74 22.70 8.88
C GLU A 32 13.29 22.26 9.12
N LEU A 33 12.82 21.23 8.41
CA LEU A 33 11.51 20.63 8.67
C LEU A 33 11.40 20.04 10.08
N TYR A 34 12.48 19.44 10.58
CA TYR A 34 12.48 18.86 11.92
C TYR A 34 12.39 19.96 12.99
N GLU A 35 13.12 21.06 12.82
CA GLU A 35 13.03 22.23 13.70
C GLU A 35 11.65 22.90 13.61
N GLU A 36 11.05 23.02 12.43
CA GLU A 36 9.69 23.54 12.26
C GLU A 36 8.65 22.64 12.95
N LEU A 37 8.80 21.32 12.83
CA LEU A 37 7.97 20.34 13.51
C LEU A 37 8.15 20.42 15.03
N GLU A 38 9.38 20.50 15.51
CA GLU A 38 9.69 20.63 16.94
C GLU A 38 9.09 21.91 17.53
N ASN A 39 9.24 23.04 16.84
CA ASN A 39 8.66 24.32 17.25
C ASN A 39 7.12 24.32 17.19
N GLY A 40 6.53 23.64 16.20
CA GLY A 40 5.09 23.49 16.06
C GLY A 40 4.47 22.55 17.11
N VAL A 41 5.21 21.52 17.54
CA VAL A 41 4.75 20.52 18.52
C VAL A 41 5.03 20.96 19.96
N SER A 42 6.11 21.71 20.19
CA SER A 42 6.55 22.28 21.48
C SER A 42 5.43 22.87 22.36
N PRO A 43 4.54 23.77 21.86
CA PRO A 43 3.47 24.33 22.69
C PRO A 43 2.42 23.30 23.12
N TYR A 44 2.24 22.21 22.34
CA TYR A 44 1.24 21.18 22.62
C TYR A 44 1.77 20.07 23.52
N VAL A 45 3.07 19.77 23.52
CA VAL A 45 3.65 18.75 24.43
C VAL A 45 3.39 19.09 25.89
N GLY A 46 3.43 20.39 26.24
CA GLY A 46 3.17 20.87 27.60
C GLY A 46 1.71 20.70 28.06
N GLU A 47 0.74 20.86 27.16
CA GLU A 47 -0.69 20.67 27.47
C GLU A 47 -1.11 19.20 27.40
N PHE A 48 -0.59 18.44 26.45
CA PHE A 48 -0.82 16.99 26.35
C PHE A 48 -0.29 16.25 27.58
N LYS A 49 0.87 16.66 28.12
CA LYS A 49 1.43 16.10 29.35
C LYS A 49 0.58 16.38 30.60
N LYS A 50 -0.26 17.43 30.58
CA LYS A 50 -1.17 17.77 31.69
C LYS A 50 -2.50 17.02 31.63
N GLN A 51 -3.03 16.75 30.43
CA GLN A 51 -4.32 16.09 30.26
C GLN A 51 -4.26 14.57 30.35
N ILE A 52 -3.10 13.96 30.10
CA ILE A 52 -2.91 12.51 30.19
C ILE A 52 -1.84 12.24 31.26
N PRO A 53 -2.21 11.95 32.52
CA PRO A 53 -1.27 11.44 33.53
C PRO A 53 -0.92 9.98 33.21
N TYR A 54 -0.22 9.80 32.10
CA TYR A 54 0.34 8.54 31.66
C TYR A 54 1.85 8.75 31.56
N GLU A 55 2.58 8.16 32.50
CA GLU A 55 4.03 7.99 32.40
C GLU A 55 4.30 7.22 31.10
N LEU A 56 4.79 7.90 30.06
CA LEU A 56 5.19 7.24 28.83
C LEU A 56 6.17 6.13 29.22
N PRO A 57 5.93 4.85 28.84
CA PRO A 57 6.93 3.82 29.05
C PRO A 57 8.24 4.31 28.41
N PRO A 58 9.40 4.02 29.03
CA PRO A 58 10.68 4.49 28.52
C PRO A 58 10.76 4.13 27.04
N LEU A 59 11.07 5.15 26.22
CA LEU A 59 11.22 4.96 24.78
C LEU A 59 12.10 3.73 24.56
N PRO A 60 11.70 2.82 23.64
CA PRO A 60 12.48 1.62 23.38
C PRO A 60 13.94 2.04 23.15
N SER A 61 14.88 1.36 23.80
CA SER A 61 16.30 1.74 23.72
C SER A 61 16.71 1.98 22.27
N ASN A 62 17.62 2.92 22.02
CA ASN A 62 18.08 3.24 20.67
C ASN A 62 18.50 1.98 19.88
N ASP A 63 18.99 0.95 20.58
CA ASP A 63 19.30 -0.35 20.02
C ASP A 63 18.08 -1.10 19.47
N ARG A 64 16.94 -1.03 20.17
CA ARG A 64 15.67 -1.66 19.75
C ARG A 64 15.07 -0.97 18.55
N LEU A 65 15.10 0.37 18.49
CA LEU A 65 14.69 1.13 17.29
C LEU A 65 15.58 0.79 16.11
N THR A 66 16.89 0.79 16.32
CA THR A 66 17.88 0.42 15.29
C THR A 66 17.65 -1.02 14.80
N TYR A 67 17.37 -1.96 15.71
CA TYR A 67 17.04 -3.33 15.36
C TYR A 67 15.75 -3.43 14.55
N LEU A 68 14.69 -2.72 14.94
CA LEU A 68 13.41 -2.69 14.22
C LEU A 68 13.61 -2.15 12.80
N CYS A 69 14.30 -1.03 12.64
CA CYS A 69 14.61 -0.46 11.32
C CYS A 69 15.37 -1.46 10.44
N LYS A 70 16.42 -2.10 10.97
CA LYS A 70 17.19 -3.13 10.27
C LYS A 70 16.32 -4.34 9.90
N TYR A 71 15.48 -4.80 10.83
CA TYR A 71 14.61 -5.96 10.64
C TYR A 71 13.57 -5.71 9.54
N TYR A 72 12.85 -4.59 9.60
CA TYR A 72 11.83 -4.24 8.62
C TYR A 72 12.41 -3.94 7.26
N TRP A 73 13.57 -3.30 7.18
CA TRP A 73 14.29 -3.11 5.92
C TRP A 73 14.60 -4.46 5.26
N ASN A 74 15.24 -5.37 6.00
CA ASN A 74 15.57 -6.71 5.48
C ASN A 74 14.33 -7.52 5.11
N SER A 75 13.25 -7.40 5.88
CA SER A 75 11.97 -8.04 5.58
C SER A 75 11.35 -7.48 4.29
N GLY A 76 11.39 -6.17 4.10
CA GLY A 76 10.93 -5.49 2.89
C GLY A 76 11.71 -5.91 1.65
N VAL A 77 13.04 -5.99 1.75
CA VAL A 77 13.90 -6.51 0.67
C VAL A 77 13.50 -7.95 0.32
N LYS A 78 13.39 -8.84 1.32
CA LYS A 78 12.98 -10.24 1.09
C LYS A 78 11.59 -10.36 0.46
N ALA A 79 10.63 -9.55 0.91
CA ALA A 79 9.28 -9.55 0.37
C ALA A 79 9.26 -9.08 -1.10
N THR A 80 10.03 -8.05 -1.43
CA THR A 80 10.12 -7.52 -2.80
C THR A 80 10.73 -8.55 -3.76
N PHE A 81 11.82 -9.20 -3.38
CA PHE A 81 12.44 -10.23 -4.21
C PHE A 81 11.55 -11.47 -4.36
N ARG A 82 10.84 -11.88 -3.30
CA ARG A 82 9.82 -12.94 -3.42
C ARG A 82 8.72 -12.56 -4.39
N PHE A 83 8.18 -11.35 -4.27
CA PHE A 83 7.18 -10.85 -5.20
C PHE A 83 7.69 -10.86 -6.65
N LEU A 84 8.92 -10.44 -6.92
CA LEU A 84 9.52 -10.49 -8.25
C LEU A 84 9.66 -11.92 -8.80
N VAL A 85 10.03 -12.87 -7.94
CA VAL A 85 10.11 -14.29 -8.31
C VAL A 85 8.73 -14.86 -8.63
N ASP A 86 7.70 -14.46 -7.87
CA ASP A 86 6.33 -14.94 -8.06
C ASP A 86 5.58 -14.19 -9.17
N LEU A 87 6.11 -13.05 -9.63
CA LEU A 87 5.48 -12.15 -10.60
C LEU A 87 5.13 -12.84 -11.94
N PRO A 88 6.01 -13.63 -12.58
CA PRO A 88 5.65 -14.33 -13.82
C PRO A 88 4.46 -15.27 -13.62
N SER A 89 4.40 -15.97 -12.49
CA SER A 89 3.30 -16.89 -12.18
C SER A 89 1.97 -16.15 -11.95
N HIS A 90 2.01 -14.99 -11.30
CA HIS A 90 0.82 -14.15 -11.12
C HIS A 90 0.37 -13.51 -12.44
N ALA A 91 1.31 -13.08 -13.28
CA ALA A 91 1.01 -12.49 -14.58
C ALA A 91 0.40 -13.51 -15.55
N THR A 92 0.96 -14.73 -15.64
CA THR A 92 0.39 -15.78 -16.50
C THR A 92 -0.99 -16.20 -16.02
N ASN A 93 -1.17 -16.39 -14.71
CA ASN A 93 -2.48 -16.71 -14.13
C ASN A 93 -3.52 -15.60 -14.34
N ALA A 94 -3.11 -14.33 -14.33
CA ALA A 94 -4.01 -13.22 -14.63
C ALA A 94 -4.37 -13.18 -16.12
N ALA A 95 -3.40 -13.43 -17.01
CA ALA A 95 -3.62 -13.46 -18.45
C ALA A 95 -4.54 -14.62 -18.86
N THR A 96 -4.30 -15.84 -18.36
CA THR A 96 -5.16 -17.01 -18.64
C THR A 96 -6.57 -16.78 -18.13
N LYS A 97 -6.75 -16.32 -16.89
CA LYS A 97 -8.09 -16.00 -16.35
C LYS A 97 -8.82 -14.93 -17.14
N THR A 98 -8.10 -13.94 -17.67
CA THR A 98 -8.71 -12.89 -18.50
C THR A 98 -9.14 -13.46 -19.84
N TYR A 99 -8.29 -14.28 -20.46
CA TYR A 99 -8.62 -14.98 -21.70
C TYR A 99 -9.82 -15.90 -21.51
N ASP A 100 -9.81 -16.76 -20.49
CA ASP A 100 -10.88 -17.70 -20.17
C ASP A 100 -12.21 -16.97 -19.89
N PHE A 101 -12.15 -15.82 -19.22
CA PHE A 101 -13.34 -15.00 -18.97
C PHE A 101 -13.91 -14.40 -20.26
N ILE A 102 -13.06 -13.91 -21.16
CA ILE A 102 -13.47 -13.37 -22.46
C ILE A 102 -14.04 -14.49 -23.34
N SER A 103 -13.37 -15.63 -23.44
CA SER A 103 -13.83 -16.77 -24.26
C SER A 103 -15.16 -17.31 -23.76
N THR A 104 -15.32 -17.50 -22.44
CA THR A 104 -16.58 -17.95 -21.84
C THR A 104 -17.71 -16.93 -22.09
N SER A 105 -17.41 -15.64 -22.01
CA SER A 105 -18.39 -14.58 -22.30
C SER A 105 -18.79 -14.54 -23.78
N LEU A 106 -17.87 -14.88 -24.69
CA LEU A 106 -18.11 -14.95 -26.12
C LEU A 106 -18.92 -16.20 -26.51
N GLU A 107 -18.60 -17.36 -25.93
CA GLU A 107 -19.37 -18.60 -26.12
C GLU A 107 -20.77 -18.53 -25.48
N THR A 108 -20.94 -17.74 -24.43
CA THR A 108 -22.27 -17.45 -23.87
C THR A 108 -23.12 -16.55 -24.78
N ALA A 109 -22.50 -15.83 -25.73
CA ALA A 109 -23.18 -14.90 -26.63
C ALA A 109 -23.77 -15.54 -27.90
N GLU A 110 -23.38 -16.77 -28.29
CA GLU A 110 -23.99 -17.54 -29.39
C GLU A 110 -23.96 -19.06 -29.08
N PRO A 111 -25.04 -19.89 -29.26
CA PRO A 111 -26.37 -19.64 -29.83
C PRO A 111 -27.57 -20.26 -29.04
N SER A 112 -28.79 -19.72 -29.23
CA SER A 112 -30.03 -20.53 -29.26
C SER A 112 -31.04 -19.92 -30.24
N VAL A 113 -30.67 -19.91 -31.53
CA VAL A 113 -31.66 -19.83 -32.61
C VAL A 113 -32.26 -21.22 -32.81
N ASP A 114 -33.43 -21.37 -32.23
CA ASP A 114 -34.60 -22.13 -32.69
C ASP A 114 -34.43 -23.62 -33.03
N SER A 115 -34.73 -24.46 -32.04
CA SER A 115 -35.16 -25.85 -32.20
C SER A 115 -36.61 -26.02 -31.74
N SER A 116 -37.54 -25.26 -32.32
CA SER A 116 -38.98 -25.44 -32.15
C SER A 116 -39.74 -25.35 -33.48
N GLN A 117 -39.36 -26.22 -34.42
CA GLN A 117 -40.28 -26.73 -35.44
C GLN A 117 -40.27 -28.25 -35.34
N GLU A 118 -41.46 -28.84 -35.48
CA GLU A 118 -41.73 -30.29 -35.47
C GLU A 118 -42.03 -30.93 -34.10
N LYS A 119 -43.19 -30.56 -33.53
CA LYS A 119 -44.16 -31.50 -32.93
C LYS A 119 -45.46 -30.78 -32.59
N ALA A 120 -46.33 -30.60 -33.58
CA ALA A 120 -47.76 -30.43 -33.35
C ALA A 120 -48.52 -31.06 -34.53
N LYS A 121 -49.19 -32.13 -34.14
CA LYS A 121 -50.24 -32.94 -34.78
C LYS A 121 -51.27 -32.16 -35.59
#